data_AF-A0AAD7JFV7-F1
#
_entry.id   AF-A0AAD7JFV7-F1
#
_cell.length_a   1.000
_cell.length_b   1.000
_cell.length_c   1.000
_cell.angle_alpha   90.00
_cell.angle_beta   90.00
_cell.angle_gamma   90.00
#
_symmetry.space_group_name_H-M   'P 1'
#
loop_
_entity.id
_entity.type
_entity.pdbx_description
1 polymer ?
#
loop_
_entity_poly.entity_id
_entity_poly.type
_entity_poly.pdbx_seq_one_letter_code
_entity_poly.pdbx_strand_id
1 'polypeptide(L)'
;MRTLLEPLVKAGKDGVDMLCADGNMRRVYPILAAYVADYPEQCLVACCMENRCPKCVVNRKKRGMPVYSALRDPDETIRLMKRHAQGHAPPQFEKQGLRPTDPFWKDLPHCNIFKCFTPDLLHQLHKGVFKEHITDWATESLGGSEPANNVEIDFCFRVMPSHPSPRHFKLGISLVSQWTGNEFKNMEKVFLGVLNGAGDPLVLRAVRRVLDFIYYAHFETHTDASLGKLKESWKLFHDNKDIFITKGIREDFNIPKIHSMQHYVDMIRALGTADRYNTELSERLHIDCAKLGYAASSNKEYTTQMTRWLMRREAIDRFASYLQWAIPGYLVELNDGAAMEPEADGDDSDEEEEDIAEPSPSSLSPAFTIAKKAPFGRVTVTSLEKDYSANNFLTHLENFLRSESLLPRRFRDISATFPVYKRVVIKIPPVVQGIHHSY
;
A
#
# COMPACT_ATOMS: atom_id res chain seq x y z
N MET A 1 17.82 -14.40 8.89
CA MET A 1 16.92 -14.24 10.06
C MET A 1 17.45 -14.80 11.37
N ARG A 2 17.80 -16.10 11.50
CA ARG A 2 18.25 -16.66 12.80
C ARG A 2 19.41 -15.89 13.44
N THR A 3 20.49 -15.64 12.69
CA THR A 3 21.65 -14.87 13.18
C THR A 3 21.28 -13.43 13.56
N LEU A 4 20.39 -12.79 12.80
CA LEU A 4 19.94 -11.42 13.07
C LEU A 4 19.16 -11.32 14.39
N LEU A 5 18.33 -12.33 14.69
CA LEU A 5 17.45 -12.32 15.86
C LEU A 5 18.02 -13.10 17.05
N GLU A 6 19.21 -13.70 16.94
CA GLU A 6 19.87 -14.43 18.02
C GLU A 6 19.99 -13.60 19.32
N PRO A 7 20.36 -12.30 19.29
CA PRO A 7 20.39 -11.48 20.51
C PRO A 7 19.05 -11.38 21.23
N LEU A 8 17.92 -11.48 20.49
CA LEU A 8 16.58 -11.44 21.08
C LEU A 8 16.25 -12.67 21.90
N VAL A 9 16.92 -13.80 21.69
CA VAL A 9 16.67 -15.02 22.49
C VAL A 9 17.02 -14.77 23.95
N LYS A 10 18.18 -14.17 24.22
CA LYS A 10 18.59 -13.83 25.58
C LYS A 10 17.81 -12.63 26.10
N ALA A 11 17.73 -11.55 25.31
CA ALA A 11 17.06 -10.33 25.73
C ALA A 11 15.57 -10.56 26.03
N GLY A 12 14.87 -11.39 25.27
CA GLY A 12 13.46 -11.70 25.52
C GLY A 12 13.22 -12.69 26.67
N LYS A 13 14.25 -13.40 27.17
CA LYS A 13 14.17 -14.28 28.35
C LYS A 13 14.53 -13.54 29.64
N ASP A 14 15.63 -12.81 29.61
CA ASP A 14 16.23 -12.18 30.79
C ASP A 14 15.78 -10.72 30.97
N GLY A 15 15.21 -10.15 29.90
CA GLY A 15 14.95 -8.73 29.76
C GLY A 15 16.23 -7.90 29.66
N VAL A 16 16.09 -6.66 29.19
CA VAL A 16 17.15 -5.66 29.11
C VAL A 16 16.67 -4.38 29.77
N ASP A 17 17.55 -3.73 30.55
CA ASP A 17 17.22 -2.43 31.13
C ASP A 17 17.34 -1.36 30.04
N MET A 18 16.24 -0.66 29.76
CA MET A 18 16.16 0.39 28.73
C MET A 18 15.64 1.69 29.34
N LEU A 19 16.24 2.81 28.95
CA LEU A 19 15.75 4.15 29.26
C LEU A 19 14.53 4.42 28.38
N CYS A 20 13.37 4.60 29.00
CA CYS A 20 12.16 4.97 28.29
C CYS A 20 12.09 6.47 28.02
N ALA A 21 11.21 6.89 27.12
CA ALA A 21 11.02 8.29 26.72
C ALA A 21 10.59 9.23 27.87
N ASP A 22 10.08 8.69 28.97
CA ASP A 22 9.73 9.43 30.18
C ASP A 22 10.89 9.54 31.18
N GLY A 23 12.11 9.15 30.79
CA GLY A 23 13.32 9.21 31.61
C GLY A 23 13.47 8.07 32.63
N ASN A 24 12.52 7.14 32.70
CA ASN A 24 12.57 6.02 33.64
C ASN A 24 13.25 4.79 33.02
N MET A 25 14.11 4.13 33.80
CA MET A 25 14.68 2.83 33.44
C MET A 25 13.67 1.72 33.68
N ARG A 26 13.41 0.89 32.66
CA ARG A 26 12.53 -0.28 32.78
C ARG A 26 13.18 -1.53 32.24
N ARG A 27 12.88 -2.67 32.87
CA ARG A 27 13.23 -3.99 32.35
C ARG A 27 12.27 -4.34 31.20
N VAL A 28 12.78 -4.28 29.97
CA VAL A 28 12.03 -4.51 28.74
C VAL A 28 12.36 -5.90 28.19
N TYR A 29 11.34 -6.61 27.71
CA TYR A 29 11.49 -7.92 27.07
C TYR A 29 11.16 -7.76 25.58
N PRO A 30 12.17 -7.53 24.73
CA PRO A 30 11.93 -7.34 23.31
C PRO A 30 11.42 -8.64 22.68
N ILE A 31 10.44 -8.51 21.79
CA ILE A 31 9.80 -9.63 21.10
C ILE A 31 9.76 -9.37 19.59
N LEU A 32 9.65 -10.44 18.81
CA LEU A 32 9.23 -10.33 17.42
C LEU A 32 7.72 -10.02 17.39
N ALA A 33 7.36 -8.75 17.19
CA ALA A 33 5.98 -8.30 17.20
C ALA A 33 5.28 -8.51 15.85
N ALA A 34 5.93 -8.11 14.75
CA ALA A 34 5.38 -8.14 13.41
C ALA A 34 6.41 -8.67 12.40
N TYR A 35 5.91 -9.32 11.34
CA TYR A 35 6.71 -9.81 10.22
C TYR A 35 6.00 -9.42 8.91
N VAL A 36 6.53 -8.39 8.26
CA VAL A 36 6.02 -7.87 6.98
C VAL A 36 6.64 -8.69 5.86
N ALA A 37 5.81 -9.37 5.09
CA ALA A 37 6.24 -10.25 4.02
C ALA A 37 5.12 -10.50 3.03
N ASP A 38 5.49 -10.77 1.78
CA ASP A 38 4.55 -11.21 0.77
C ASP A 38 4.04 -12.64 1.06
N TYR A 39 3.03 -13.09 0.33
CA TYR A 39 2.37 -14.35 0.62
C TYR A 39 3.30 -15.59 0.50
N PRO A 40 4.14 -15.74 -0.55
CA PRO A 40 5.15 -16.79 -0.61
C PRO A 40 6.10 -16.80 0.58
N GLU A 41 6.62 -15.64 0.99
CA GLU A 41 7.51 -15.54 2.14
C GLU A 41 6.78 -15.84 3.46
N GLN A 42 5.53 -15.38 3.63
CA GLN A 42 4.71 -15.78 4.79
C GLN A 42 4.55 -17.31 4.86
N CYS A 43 4.34 -17.99 3.73
CA CYS A 43 4.25 -19.45 3.69
C CYS A 43 5.58 -20.12 4.05
N LEU A 44 6.71 -19.59 3.57
CA LEU A 44 8.05 -20.06 3.92
C LEU A 44 8.29 -19.95 5.43
N VAL A 45 7.98 -18.78 6.02
CA VAL A 45 8.16 -18.51 7.45
C VAL A 45 7.19 -19.33 8.30
N ALA A 46 5.96 -19.52 7.85
CA ALA A 46 4.98 -20.42 8.45
C ALA A 46 5.32 -21.91 8.25
N CYS A 47 6.36 -22.22 7.47
CA CYS A 47 6.81 -23.56 7.13
C CYS A 47 5.71 -24.40 6.46
N CYS A 48 4.86 -23.79 5.65
CA CYS A 48 3.81 -24.47 4.90
C CYS A 48 3.96 -24.28 3.38
N MET A 49 3.30 -25.16 2.63
CA MET A 49 3.20 -25.01 1.18
C MET A 49 2.41 -23.73 0.83
N GLU A 50 2.76 -23.07 -0.28
CA GLU A 50 2.07 -21.86 -0.74
C GLU A 50 0.57 -22.08 -1.02
N ASN A 51 0.16 -23.31 -1.27
CA ASN A 51 -1.26 -23.68 -1.35
C ASN A 51 -1.90 -23.95 0.04
N ARG A 52 -1.42 -23.34 1.13
CA ARG A 52 -1.97 -23.42 2.49
C ARG A 52 -2.00 -22.04 3.12
N CYS A 53 -2.92 -21.79 4.06
CA CYS A 53 -2.90 -20.55 4.82
C CYS A 53 -1.72 -20.55 5.80
N PRO A 54 -0.92 -19.46 5.87
CA PRO A 54 0.16 -19.33 6.84
C PRO A 54 -0.36 -19.06 8.26
N LYS A 55 -1.62 -18.63 8.44
CA LYS A 55 -2.20 -18.31 9.76
C LYS A 55 -3.06 -19.43 10.36
N CYS A 56 -3.77 -20.20 9.54
CA CYS A 56 -4.73 -21.20 10.02
C CYS A 56 -4.61 -22.55 9.30
N VAL A 57 -5.18 -23.60 9.90
CA VAL A 57 -5.11 -24.98 9.38
C VAL A 57 -6.23 -25.34 8.40
N VAL A 58 -6.84 -24.35 7.74
CA VAL A 58 -7.96 -24.58 6.83
C VAL A 58 -7.57 -25.53 5.71
N ASN A 59 -8.46 -26.45 5.36
CA ASN A 59 -8.22 -27.33 4.22
C ASN A 59 -8.15 -26.52 2.93
N ARG A 60 -7.20 -26.84 2.05
CA ARG A 60 -7.01 -26.12 0.77
C ARG A 60 -8.26 -26.00 -0.09
N LYS A 61 -9.16 -27.00 -0.02
CA LYS A 61 -10.42 -27.06 -0.78
C LYS A 61 -11.59 -26.35 -0.11
N LYS A 62 -11.38 -25.78 1.08
CA LYS A 62 -12.40 -25.04 1.86
C LYS A 62 -12.03 -23.58 2.08
N ARG A 63 -10.94 -23.10 1.48
CA ARG A 63 -10.49 -21.70 1.60
C ARG A 63 -11.48 -20.71 1.01
N GLY A 64 -12.19 -21.15 -0.01
CA GLY A 64 -13.24 -20.37 -0.64
C GLY A 64 -14.51 -20.27 0.18
N MET A 65 -14.62 -20.88 1.36
CA MET A 65 -15.84 -20.80 2.17
C MET A 65 -15.61 -19.85 3.35
N PRO A 66 -16.66 -19.19 3.88
CA PRO A 66 -16.58 -18.41 5.11
C PRO A 66 -16.51 -19.34 6.34
N VAL A 67 -15.51 -20.21 6.39
CA VAL A 67 -15.32 -21.19 7.46
C VAL A 67 -14.34 -20.66 8.50
N TYR A 68 -14.69 -20.82 9.78
CA TYR A 68 -13.73 -20.62 10.85
C TYR A 68 -12.84 -21.86 10.96
N SER A 69 -11.53 -21.65 10.88
CA SER A 69 -10.52 -22.67 11.11
C SER A 69 -9.67 -22.28 12.31
N ALA A 70 -9.19 -23.28 13.05
CA ALA A 70 -8.20 -23.05 14.09
C ALA A 70 -6.95 -22.37 13.50
N LEU A 71 -6.38 -21.43 14.25
CA LEU A 71 -5.08 -20.87 13.95
C LEU A 71 -4.00 -21.96 14.09
N ARG A 72 -2.89 -21.79 13.38
CA ARG A 72 -1.74 -22.67 13.56
C ARG A 72 -1.13 -22.46 14.94
N ASP A 73 -0.65 -23.54 15.52
CA ASP A 73 0.00 -23.54 16.82
C ASP A 73 1.52 -23.72 16.67
N PRO A 74 2.35 -22.80 17.22
CA PRO A 74 3.81 -22.87 17.10
C PRO A 74 4.38 -24.17 17.67
N ASP A 75 3.92 -24.60 18.84
CA ASP A 75 4.44 -25.79 19.54
C ASP A 75 4.06 -27.07 18.80
N GLU A 76 2.82 -27.17 18.31
CA GLU A 76 2.39 -28.26 17.43
C GLU A 76 3.24 -28.31 16.16
N THR A 77 3.46 -27.16 15.51
CA THR A 77 4.26 -27.08 14.28
C THR A 77 5.69 -27.56 14.53
N ILE A 78 6.36 -27.05 15.57
CA ILE A 78 7.72 -27.47 15.95
C ILE A 78 7.75 -28.98 16.25
N ARG A 79 6.75 -29.50 16.98
CA ARG A 79 6.65 -30.93 17.30
C ARG A 79 6.51 -31.79 16.04
N LEU A 80 5.66 -31.38 15.10
CA LEU A 80 5.46 -32.09 13.83
C LEU A 80 6.75 -32.06 12.98
N MET A 81 7.43 -30.91 12.90
CA MET A 81 8.73 -30.80 12.22
C MET A 81 9.77 -31.75 12.82
N LYS A 82 9.88 -31.77 14.16
CA LYS A 82 10.84 -32.63 14.87
C LYS A 82 10.56 -34.12 14.61
N ARG A 83 9.30 -34.54 14.65
CA ARG A 83 8.91 -35.93 14.35
C ARG A 83 9.23 -36.30 12.89
N HIS A 84 8.95 -35.40 11.96
CA HIS A 84 9.27 -35.60 10.55
C HIS A 84 10.79 -35.70 10.32
N ALA A 85 11.59 -34.83 10.94
CA ALA A 85 13.04 -34.88 10.88
C ALA A 85 13.64 -36.17 11.46
N GLN A 86 12.93 -36.83 12.39
CA GLN A 86 13.29 -38.14 12.94
C GLN A 86 12.85 -39.33 12.05
N GLY A 87 12.34 -39.07 10.84
CA GLY A 87 11.89 -40.10 9.90
C GLY A 87 10.47 -40.62 10.12
N HIS A 88 9.69 -40.02 11.04
CA HIS A 88 8.27 -40.35 11.17
C HIS A 88 7.44 -39.62 10.10
N ALA A 89 6.31 -40.20 9.68
CA ALA A 89 5.33 -39.55 8.81
C ALA A 89 4.04 -39.20 9.59
N PRO A 90 4.04 -38.18 10.46
CA PRO A 90 2.84 -37.82 11.20
C PRO A 90 1.75 -37.32 10.24
N PRO A 91 0.52 -37.88 10.23
CA PRO A 91 -0.54 -37.51 9.29
C PRO A 91 -0.89 -36.02 9.29
N GLN A 92 -0.72 -35.36 10.44
CA GLN A 92 -0.97 -33.92 10.59
C GLN A 92 0.01 -33.07 9.78
N PHE A 93 1.24 -33.53 9.53
CA PHE A 93 2.24 -32.80 8.74
C PHE A 93 1.75 -32.61 7.30
N GLU A 94 1.27 -33.68 6.67
CA GLU A 94 0.67 -33.62 5.33
C GLU A 94 -0.67 -32.88 5.32
N LYS A 95 -1.51 -33.13 6.33
CA LYS A 95 -2.83 -32.49 6.45
C LYS A 95 -2.70 -30.96 6.55
N GLN A 96 -1.77 -30.48 7.36
CA GLN A 96 -1.46 -29.06 7.50
C GLN A 96 -0.61 -28.51 6.33
N GLY A 97 -0.10 -29.40 5.46
CA GLY A 97 0.74 -29.08 4.31
C GLY A 97 2.04 -28.40 4.72
N LEU A 98 2.71 -28.94 5.74
CA LEU A 98 4.00 -28.44 6.21
C LEU A 98 5.12 -28.80 5.22
N ARG A 99 6.17 -27.96 5.19
CA ARG A 99 7.42 -28.19 4.46
C ARG A 99 8.53 -28.51 5.47
N PRO A 100 9.47 -29.42 5.17
CA PRO A 100 10.55 -29.77 6.10
C PRO A 100 11.61 -28.66 6.15
N THR A 101 11.34 -27.63 6.93
CA THR A 101 12.21 -26.47 7.12
C THR A 101 12.57 -26.32 8.60
N ASP A 102 13.70 -25.66 8.89
CA ASP A 102 14.09 -25.33 10.27
C ASP A 102 13.66 -23.88 10.60
N PRO A 103 12.52 -23.65 11.27
CA PRO A 103 12.02 -22.31 11.54
C PRO A 103 13.00 -21.48 12.36
N PHE A 104 13.26 -20.24 11.95
CA PHE A 104 14.16 -19.35 12.69
C PHE A 104 13.57 -18.92 14.05
N TRP A 105 12.24 -18.89 14.15
CA TRP A 105 11.49 -18.41 15.31
C TRP A 105 11.33 -19.44 16.42
N LYS A 106 11.76 -20.69 16.21
CA LYS A 106 11.57 -21.79 17.18
C LYS A 106 12.21 -21.54 18.55
N ASP A 107 13.28 -20.75 18.59
CA ASP A 107 14.07 -20.47 19.79
C ASP A 107 13.72 -19.10 20.39
N LEU A 108 12.87 -18.30 19.72
CA LEU A 108 12.49 -16.97 20.18
C LEU A 108 11.50 -17.07 21.36
N PRO A 109 11.76 -16.43 22.50
CA PRO A 109 10.84 -16.40 23.61
C PRO A 109 9.58 -15.59 23.24
N HIS A 110 8.44 -16.00 23.79
CA HIS A 110 7.15 -15.29 23.63
C HIS A 110 6.72 -15.06 22.16
N CYS A 111 7.21 -15.87 21.22
CA CYS A 111 6.92 -15.70 19.80
C CYS A 111 5.82 -16.65 19.33
N ASN A 112 4.74 -16.08 18.77
CA ASN A 112 3.80 -16.82 17.93
C ASN A 112 3.85 -16.23 16.53
N ILE A 113 4.66 -16.85 15.66
CA ILE A 113 4.91 -16.35 14.30
C ILE A 113 3.63 -16.16 13.48
N PHE A 114 2.61 -17.01 13.71
CA PHE A 114 1.36 -16.98 12.96
C PHE A 114 0.51 -15.74 13.27
N LYS A 115 0.74 -15.12 14.43
CA LYS A 115 0.16 -13.84 14.83
C LYS A 115 0.97 -12.63 14.34
N CYS A 116 2.24 -12.80 14.01
CA CYS A 116 3.13 -11.71 13.57
C CYS A 116 2.87 -11.28 12.12
N PHE A 117 2.26 -12.12 11.28
CA PHE A 117 1.98 -11.74 9.88
C PHE A 117 1.02 -10.57 9.80
N THR A 118 1.44 -9.53 9.09
CA THR A 118 0.71 -8.27 8.92
C THR A 118 -0.26 -8.30 7.74
N PRO A 119 -1.27 -7.41 7.71
CA PRO A 119 -2.02 -7.14 6.50
C PRO A 119 -1.11 -6.61 5.39
N ASP A 120 -1.39 -6.97 4.14
CA ASP A 120 -0.67 -6.46 2.97
C ASP A 120 -1.70 -5.95 1.97
N LEU A 121 -1.83 -4.63 1.84
CA LEU A 121 -2.83 -4.01 0.97
C LEU A 121 -2.45 -4.18 -0.50
N LEU A 122 -1.17 -4.04 -0.85
CA LEU A 122 -0.71 -4.04 -2.23
C LEU A 122 -0.77 -5.43 -2.85
N HIS A 123 -0.06 -6.40 -2.31
CA HIS A 123 0.08 -7.71 -2.96
C HIS A 123 -1.11 -8.62 -2.72
N GLN A 124 -1.81 -8.48 -1.59
CA GLN A 124 -2.98 -9.30 -1.30
C GLN A 124 -4.26 -8.68 -1.85
N LEU A 125 -4.57 -7.41 -1.53
CA LEU A 125 -5.85 -6.84 -1.91
C LEU A 125 -5.84 -6.25 -3.33
N HIS A 126 -5.04 -5.21 -3.59
CA HIS A 126 -5.07 -4.48 -4.86
C HIS A 126 -4.66 -5.36 -6.05
N LYS A 127 -3.45 -5.91 -6.00
CA LYS A 127 -2.94 -6.77 -7.06
C LYS A 127 -3.64 -8.13 -7.04
N GLY A 128 -3.81 -8.68 -5.84
CA GLY A 128 -4.20 -10.07 -5.65
C GLY A 128 -5.69 -10.38 -5.71
N VAL A 129 -6.51 -9.68 -4.95
CA VAL A 129 -7.96 -9.91 -4.93
C VAL A 129 -8.61 -9.10 -6.04
N PHE A 130 -8.32 -7.81 -6.13
CA PHE A 130 -8.98 -6.93 -7.07
C PHE A 130 -8.53 -7.21 -8.50
N LYS A 131 -7.27 -6.93 -8.84
CA LYS A 131 -6.80 -7.05 -10.23
C LYS A 131 -6.76 -8.48 -10.77
N GLU A 132 -6.08 -9.41 -10.09
CA GLU A 132 -5.89 -10.78 -10.60
C GLU A 132 -7.18 -11.61 -10.67
N HIS A 133 -8.26 -11.17 -10.02
CA HIS A 133 -9.47 -11.98 -9.87
C HIS A 133 -10.74 -11.20 -10.14
N ILE A 134 -11.05 -10.18 -9.33
CA ILE A 134 -12.34 -9.48 -9.44
C ILE A 134 -12.48 -8.73 -10.76
N THR A 135 -11.43 -8.10 -11.25
CA THR A 135 -11.44 -7.44 -12.57
C THR A 135 -11.71 -8.46 -13.66
N ASP A 136 -10.95 -9.56 -13.69
CA ASP A 136 -11.09 -10.61 -14.70
C ASP A 136 -12.49 -11.23 -14.68
N TRP A 137 -13.02 -11.60 -13.52
CA TRP A 137 -14.34 -12.25 -13.42
C TRP A 137 -15.50 -11.31 -13.74
N ALA A 138 -15.38 -10.04 -13.34
CA ALA A 138 -16.39 -9.04 -13.68
C ALA A 138 -16.40 -8.79 -15.20
N THR A 139 -15.23 -8.66 -15.83
CA THR A 139 -15.10 -8.51 -17.28
C THR A 139 -15.66 -9.71 -18.03
N GLU A 140 -15.31 -10.93 -17.62
CA GLU A 140 -15.83 -12.15 -18.24
C GLU A 140 -17.35 -12.25 -18.10
N SER A 141 -17.92 -11.81 -16.97
CA SER A 141 -19.37 -11.81 -16.74
C SER A 141 -20.19 -10.91 -17.66
N LEU A 142 -19.52 -9.95 -18.32
CA LEU A 142 -20.09 -9.08 -19.35
C LEU A 142 -19.98 -9.68 -20.76
N GLY A 143 -19.58 -10.96 -20.87
CA GLY A 143 -19.36 -11.65 -22.15
C GLY A 143 -17.92 -11.58 -22.64
N GLY A 144 -16.95 -11.34 -21.76
CA GLY A 144 -15.54 -11.09 -22.05
C GLY A 144 -14.73 -12.24 -22.68
N SER A 145 -15.36 -13.35 -23.09
CA SER A 145 -14.75 -14.34 -23.98
C SER A 145 -14.80 -13.94 -25.46
N GLU A 146 -15.57 -12.92 -25.83
CA GLU A 146 -15.59 -12.34 -27.19
C GLU A 146 -14.83 -11.00 -27.26
N PRO A 147 -14.03 -10.76 -28.33
CA PRO A 147 -13.27 -9.52 -28.52
C PRO A 147 -14.10 -8.23 -28.41
N ALA A 148 -15.41 -8.31 -28.67
CA ALA A 148 -16.34 -7.18 -28.65
C ALA A 148 -16.64 -6.63 -27.23
N ASN A 149 -16.45 -7.40 -26.16
CA ASN A 149 -16.85 -6.96 -24.81
C ASN A 149 -15.72 -6.30 -24.01
N ASN A 150 -14.45 -6.58 -24.34
CA ASN A 150 -13.34 -5.69 -23.94
C ASN A 150 -13.54 -4.27 -24.51
N VAL A 151 -14.20 -4.16 -25.68
CA VAL A 151 -14.56 -2.86 -26.26
C VAL A 151 -15.52 -2.09 -25.38
N GLU A 152 -16.51 -2.72 -24.75
CA GLU A 152 -17.49 -2.02 -23.90
C GLU A 152 -16.83 -1.48 -22.63
N ILE A 153 -16.02 -2.30 -21.94
CA ILE A 153 -15.29 -1.87 -20.75
C ILE A 153 -14.31 -0.74 -21.10
N ASP A 154 -13.52 -0.90 -22.16
CA ASP A 154 -12.61 0.14 -22.63
C ASP A 154 -13.39 1.38 -23.11
N PHE A 155 -14.56 1.22 -23.71
CA PHE A 155 -15.46 2.33 -24.06
C PHE A 155 -15.89 3.10 -22.81
N CYS A 156 -16.42 2.42 -21.79
CA CYS A 156 -16.80 3.04 -20.52
C CYS A 156 -15.63 3.81 -19.88
N PHE A 157 -14.43 3.22 -19.85
CA PHE A 157 -13.23 3.90 -19.35
C PHE A 157 -12.88 5.16 -20.15
N ARG A 158 -13.01 5.11 -21.49
CA ARG A 158 -12.74 6.24 -22.40
C ARG A 158 -13.76 7.36 -22.29
N VAL A 159 -15.04 7.04 -22.12
CA VAL A 159 -16.11 8.05 -22.05
C VAL A 159 -16.29 8.66 -20.66
N MET A 160 -15.63 8.11 -19.65
CA MET A 160 -15.69 8.69 -18.31
C MET A 160 -15.22 10.16 -18.31
N PRO A 161 -15.99 11.08 -17.72
CA PRO A 161 -15.57 12.48 -17.63
C PRO A 161 -14.22 12.63 -16.92
N SER A 162 -13.33 13.42 -17.51
CA SER A 162 -12.04 13.73 -16.88
C SER A 162 -12.25 14.49 -15.56
N HIS A 163 -11.53 14.04 -14.52
CA HIS A 163 -11.56 14.65 -13.19
C HIS A 163 -10.13 14.84 -12.66
N PRO A 164 -9.82 15.93 -11.93
CA PRO A 164 -8.46 16.23 -11.45
C PRO A 164 -7.85 15.28 -10.41
N SER A 165 -8.42 14.09 -10.17
CA SER A 165 -7.98 13.23 -9.05
C SER A 165 -7.87 11.75 -9.40
N PRO A 166 -8.88 11.11 -10.01
CA PRO A 166 -8.70 9.78 -10.59
C PRO A 166 -7.99 9.89 -11.95
N ARG A 167 -7.09 8.95 -12.22
CA ARG A 167 -6.47 8.81 -13.55
C ARG A 167 -7.55 8.57 -14.61
N HIS A 168 -7.43 9.26 -15.74
CA HIS A 168 -8.29 9.03 -16.90
C HIS A 168 -7.63 8.01 -17.84
N PHE A 169 -8.34 6.92 -18.14
CA PHE A 169 -7.86 5.82 -18.98
C PHE A 169 -8.23 6.07 -20.45
N LYS A 170 -7.49 6.97 -21.12
CA LYS A 170 -7.77 7.43 -22.50
C LYS A 170 -7.86 6.33 -23.54
N LEU A 171 -7.18 5.20 -23.33
CA LEU A 171 -7.16 4.05 -24.24
C LEU A 171 -7.89 2.83 -23.66
N GLY A 172 -8.60 3.00 -22.55
CA GLY A 172 -9.13 1.87 -21.78
C GLY A 172 -8.05 1.19 -20.92
N ILE A 173 -8.33 -0.05 -20.52
CA ILE A 173 -7.48 -0.85 -19.63
C ILE A 173 -6.91 -2.09 -20.31
N SER A 174 -7.47 -2.54 -21.44
CA SER A 174 -7.03 -3.77 -22.11
C SER A 174 -5.61 -3.70 -22.69
N LEU A 175 -5.11 -2.49 -23.03
CA LEU A 175 -3.78 -2.29 -23.59
C LEU A 175 -2.68 -2.19 -22.53
N VAL A 176 -3.05 -2.11 -21.24
CA VAL A 176 -2.08 -1.99 -20.14
C VAL A 176 -1.50 -3.37 -19.84
N SER A 177 -0.31 -3.63 -20.38
CA SER A 177 0.40 -4.90 -20.23
C SER A 177 1.12 -5.03 -18.88
N GLN A 178 1.63 -3.92 -18.36
CA GLN A 178 2.29 -3.83 -17.07
C GLN A 178 1.57 -2.81 -16.20
N TRP A 179 1.07 -3.28 -15.06
CA TRP A 179 0.34 -2.46 -14.12
C TRP A 179 1.18 -2.14 -12.89
N THR A 180 1.19 -0.88 -12.50
CA THR A 180 1.78 -0.36 -11.27
C THR A 180 0.77 -0.33 -10.12
N GLY A 181 1.25 -0.24 -8.88
CA GLY A 181 0.38 -0.11 -7.70
C GLY A 181 -0.56 1.10 -7.76
N ASN A 182 -0.07 2.23 -8.28
CA ASN A 182 -0.86 3.45 -8.44
C ASN A 182 -1.97 3.30 -9.49
N GLU A 183 -1.73 2.54 -10.56
CA GLU A 183 -2.74 2.28 -11.58
C GLU A 183 -3.89 1.42 -11.06
N PHE A 184 -3.61 0.38 -10.27
CA PHE A 184 -4.66 -0.41 -9.63
C PHE A 184 -5.53 0.46 -8.71
N LYS A 185 -4.91 1.28 -7.86
CA LYS A 185 -5.66 2.19 -6.95
C LYS A 185 -6.53 3.18 -7.72
N ASN A 186 -6.09 3.66 -8.88
CA ASN A 186 -6.91 4.55 -9.71
C ASN A 186 -8.04 3.81 -10.42
N MET A 187 -7.80 2.58 -10.88
CA MET A 187 -8.84 1.72 -11.46
C MET A 187 -9.94 1.41 -10.43
N GLU A 188 -9.59 1.06 -9.19
CA GLU A 188 -10.54 0.77 -8.11
C GLU A 188 -11.55 1.88 -7.83
N LYS A 189 -11.13 3.15 -7.97
CA LYS A 189 -11.98 4.33 -7.75
C LYS A 189 -13.15 4.41 -8.73
N VAL A 190 -12.98 3.87 -9.94
CA VAL A 190 -13.90 4.08 -11.06
C VAL A 190 -14.51 2.78 -11.57
N PHE A 191 -13.94 1.63 -11.23
CA PHE A 191 -14.31 0.32 -11.77
C PHE A 191 -15.79 -0.03 -11.56
N LEU A 192 -16.34 0.28 -10.38
CA LEU A 192 -17.77 0.02 -10.14
C LEU A 192 -18.68 0.85 -11.04
N GLY A 193 -18.27 2.09 -11.38
CA GLY A 193 -18.97 2.94 -12.32
C GLY A 193 -18.91 2.41 -13.75
N VAL A 194 -17.76 1.85 -14.14
CA VAL A 194 -17.56 1.19 -15.45
C VAL A 194 -18.48 -0.02 -15.63
N LEU A 195 -18.69 -0.81 -14.58
CA LEU A 195 -19.59 -1.97 -14.64
C LEU A 195 -21.08 -1.58 -14.62
N ASN A 196 -21.41 -0.34 -14.26
CA ASN A 196 -22.79 0.09 -14.05
C ASN A 196 -23.53 0.25 -15.39
N GLY A 197 -24.67 -0.41 -15.55
CA GLY A 197 -25.50 -0.39 -16.76
C GLY A 197 -25.32 -1.60 -17.67
N ALA A 198 -24.17 -2.28 -17.62
CA ALA A 198 -23.91 -3.52 -18.38
C ALA A 198 -23.93 -4.79 -17.48
N GLY A 199 -23.64 -4.64 -16.18
CA GLY A 199 -23.46 -5.77 -15.26
C GLY A 199 -24.72 -6.35 -14.64
N ASP A 200 -24.68 -7.66 -14.41
CA ASP A 200 -25.63 -8.37 -13.55
C ASP A 200 -25.63 -7.74 -12.13
N PRO A 201 -26.80 -7.43 -11.54
CA PRO A 201 -26.88 -6.82 -10.21
C PRO A 201 -26.13 -7.61 -9.12
N LEU A 202 -26.04 -8.94 -9.22
CA LEU A 202 -25.31 -9.77 -8.26
C LEU A 202 -23.79 -9.66 -8.44
N VAL A 203 -23.32 -9.54 -9.68
CA VAL A 203 -21.90 -9.26 -9.98
C VAL A 203 -21.51 -7.90 -9.39
N LEU A 204 -22.32 -6.86 -9.67
CA LEU A 204 -22.09 -5.52 -9.13
C LEU A 204 -22.04 -5.51 -7.59
N ARG A 205 -22.91 -6.28 -6.93
CA ARG A 205 -22.87 -6.44 -5.48
C ARG A 205 -21.57 -7.09 -5.04
N ALA A 206 -21.16 -8.21 -5.64
CA ALA A 206 -19.93 -8.91 -5.28
C ALA A 206 -18.68 -8.01 -5.46
N VAL A 207 -18.56 -7.34 -6.60
CA VAL A 207 -17.46 -6.40 -6.89
C VAL A 207 -17.45 -5.25 -5.88
N ARG A 208 -18.61 -4.63 -5.63
CA ARG A 208 -18.74 -3.54 -4.65
C ARG A 208 -18.31 -3.98 -3.26
N ARG A 209 -18.64 -5.20 -2.84
CA ARG A 209 -18.24 -5.70 -1.51
C ARG A 209 -16.73 -5.86 -1.37
N VAL A 210 -16.03 -6.25 -2.43
CA VAL A 210 -14.56 -6.28 -2.41
C VAL A 210 -14.01 -4.86 -2.33
N LEU A 211 -14.50 -3.93 -3.15
CA LEU A 211 -14.07 -2.53 -3.11
C LEU A 211 -14.31 -1.91 -1.72
N ASP A 212 -15.51 -2.10 -1.15
CA ASP A 212 -15.83 -1.65 0.21
C ASP A 212 -14.84 -2.25 1.23
N PHE A 213 -14.49 -3.53 1.11
CA PHE A 213 -13.48 -4.15 1.98
C PHE A 213 -12.11 -3.49 1.83
N ILE A 214 -11.66 -3.23 0.61
CA ILE A 214 -10.38 -2.55 0.34
C ILE A 214 -10.38 -1.16 0.96
N TYR A 215 -11.44 -0.37 0.74
CA TYR A 215 -11.54 0.98 1.30
C TYR A 215 -11.54 0.98 2.83
N TYR A 216 -12.27 0.08 3.48
CA TYR A 216 -12.23 -0.02 4.93
C TYR A 216 -10.86 -0.47 5.44
N ALA A 217 -10.18 -1.39 4.76
CA ALA A 217 -8.86 -1.85 5.16
C ALA A 217 -7.77 -0.76 5.07
N HIS A 218 -8.01 0.29 4.28
CA HIS A 218 -7.12 1.45 4.13
C HIS A 218 -7.25 2.49 5.25
N PHE A 219 -8.22 2.36 6.15
CA PHE A 219 -8.40 3.37 7.18
C PHE A 219 -7.16 3.42 8.09
N GLU A 220 -6.60 4.62 8.24
CA GLU A 220 -5.48 4.91 9.14
C GLU A 220 -5.92 4.92 10.62
N THR A 221 -7.23 4.85 10.88
CA THR A 221 -7.80 4.72 12.21
C THR A 221 -9.08 3.89 12.15
N HIS A 222 -9.16 2.90 13.04
CA HIS A 222 -10.29 2.01 13.13
C HIS A 222 -11.07 2.19 14.42
N THR A 223 -12.40 2.12 14.30
CA THR A 223 -13.33 1.93 15.41
C THR A 223 -13.94 0.53 15.30
N ASP A 224 -14.58 0.04 16.36
CA ASP A 224 -15.33 -1.22 16.28
C ASP A 224 -16.42 -1.18 15.20
N ALA A 225 -16.99 0.01 14.94
CA ALA A 225 -17.95 0.19 13.86
C ALA A 225 -17.29 0.02 12.48
N SER A 226 -16.12 0.62 12.23
CA SER A 226 -15.44 0.47 10.93
C SER A 226 -14.91 -0.95 10.72
N LEU A 227 -14.43 -1.63 11.77
CA LEU A 227 -14.07 -3.05 11.71
C LEU A 227 -15.31 -3.94 11.48
N GLY A 228 -16.45 -3.58 12.07
CA GLY A 228 -17.73 -4.21 11.80
C GLY A 228 -18.11 -4.11 10.33
N LYS A 229 -17.93 -2.94 9.71
CA LYS A 229 -18.14 -2.73 8.27
C LYS A 229 -17.17 -3.50 7.39
N LEU A 230 -15.89 -3.56 7.75
CA LEU A 230 -14.91 -4.39 7.06
C LEU A 230 -15.34 -5.87 7.05
N LYS A 231 -15.76 -6.40 8.20
CA LYS A 231 -16.26 -7.79 8.33
C LYS A 231 -17.57 -8.01 7.57
N GLU A 232 -18.48 -7.04 7.59
CA GLU A 232 -19.74 -7.07 6.85
C GLU A 232 -19.50 -7.15 5.35
N SER A 233 -18.58 -6.33 4.81
CA SER A 233 -18.19 -6.37 3.39
C SER A 233 -17.65 -7.74 2.99
N TRP A 234 -16.78 -8.34 3.81
CA TRP A 234 -16.30 -9.72 3.58
C TRP A 234 -17.45 -10.72 3.54
N LYS A 235 -18.38 -10.67 4.51
CA LYS A 235 -19.53 -11.59 4.56
C LYS A 235 -20.41 -11.45 3.32
N LEU A 236 -20.79 -10.22 2.98
CA LEU A 236 -21.65 -9.95 1.84
C LEU A 236 -20.99 -10.32 0.51
N PHE A 237 -19.67 -10.26 0.40
CA PHE A 237 -18.97 -10.80 -0.77
C PHE A 237 -19.21 -12.31 -0.90
N HIS A 238 -19.06 -13.09 0.18
CA HIS A 238 -19.36 -14.52 0.17
C HIS A 238 -20.84 -14.81 -0.15
N ASP A 239 -21.76 -13.96 0.29
CA ASP A 239 -23.19 -14.13 0.01
C ASP A 239 -23.56 -13.90 -1.47
N ASN A 240 -22.72 -13.20 -2.26
CA ASN A 240 -23.03 -12.82 -3.65
C ASN A 240 -22.13 -13.48 -4.71
N LYS A 241 -20.91 -13.89 -4.35
CA LYS A 241 -19.90 -14.36 -5.32
C LYS A 241 -20.29 -15.61 -6.11
N ASP A 242 -21.21 -16.43 -5.62
CA ASP A 242 -21.65 -17.66 -6.31
C ASP A 242 -22.31 -17.37 -7.67
N ILE A 243 -22.62 -16.09 -7.95
CA ILE A 243 -22.97 -15.63 -9.29
C ILE A 243 -21.90 -15.98 -10.33
N PHE A 244 -20.61 -15.90 -9.97
CA PHE A 244 -19.53 -16.25 -10.91
C PHE A 244 -19.48 -17.76 -11.19
N ILE A 245 -19.93 -18.59 -10.25
CA ILE A 245 -20.12 -20.03 -10.49
C ILE A 245 -21.34 -20.27 -11.38
N THR A 246 -22.45 -19.59 -11.08
CA THR A 246 -23.70 -19.69 -11.84
C THR A 246 -23.50 -19.31 -13.31
N LYS A 247 -22.63 -18.32 -13.59
CA LYS A 247 -22.26 -17.90 -14.94
C LYS A 247 -21.17 -18.76 -15.59
N GLY A 248 -20.64 -19.78 -14.92
CA GLY A 248 -19.59 -20.67 -15.46
C GLY A 248 -18.18 -20.08 -15.49
N ILE A 249 -17.96 -18.89 -14.90
CA ILE A 249 -16.67 -18.18 -14.86
C ILE A 249 -15.70 -18.84 -13.88
N ARG A 250 -16.24 -19.49 -12.84
CA ARG A 250 -15.47 -20.15 -11.79
C ARG A 250 -16.09 -21.47 -11.38
N GLU A 251 -15.24 -22.43 -11.03
CA GLU A 251 -15.68 -23.65 -10.34
C GLU A 251 -15.60 -23.51 -8.81
N ASP A 252 -14.60 -22.77 -8.32
CA ASP A 252 -14.40 -22.51 -6.90
C ASP A 252 -13.70 -21.16 -6.60
N PHE A 253 -13.65 -20.83 -5.31
CA PHE A 253 -12.95 -19.66 -4.76
C PHE A 253 -11.82 -20.05 -3.81
N ASN A 254 -11.18 -21.21 -3.99
CA ASN A 254 -10.10 -21.72 -3.14
C ASN A 254 -8.76 -20.97 -3.31
N ILE A 255 -8.83 -19.66 -3.39
CA ILE A 255 -7.72 -18.73 -3.62
C ILE A 255 -7.17 -18.27 -2.27
N PRO A 256 -5.85 -18.39 -2.02
CA PRO A 256 -5.27 -17.96 -0.76
C PRO A 256 -5.49 -16.50 -0.39
N LYS A 257 -5.39 -15.58 -1.35
CA LYS A 257 -5.57 -14.14 -1.13
C LYS A 257 -7.01 -13.77 -0.76
N ILE A 258 -8.01 -14.47 -1.31
CA ILE A 258 -9.42 -14.30 -0.89
C ILE A 258 -9.63 -14.84 0.52
N HIS A 259 -9.01 -15.97 0.87
CA HIS A 259 -9.09 -16.51 2.22
C HIS A 259 -8.38 -15.57 3.23
N SER A 260 -7.28 -14.92 2.86
CA SER A 260 -6.54 -14.05 3.77
C SER A 260 -7.36 -12.87 4.30
N MET A 261 -8.32 -12.38 3.51
CA MET A 261 -9.27 -11.32 3.90
C MET A 261 -9.99 -11.60 5.23
N GLN A 262 -10.27 -12.87 5.54
CA GLN A 262 -10.92 -13.25 6.80
C GLN A 262 -10.10 -12.86 8.04
N HIS A 263 -8.77 -12.81 7.91
CA HIS A 263 -7.86 -12.54 9.02
C HIS A 263 -7.60 -11.05 9.25
N TYR A 264 -8.08 -10.15 8.38
CA TYR A 264 -7.74 -8.71 8.44
C TYR A 264 -8.20 -8.04 9.73
N VAL A 265 -9.43 -8.31 10.18
CA VAL A 265 -9.96 -7.70 11.41
C VAL A 265 -9.10 -8.10 12.62
N ASP A 266 -8.71 -9.37 12.70
CA ASP A 266 -7.88 -9.87 13.79
C ASP A 266 -6.46 -9.33 13.72
N MET A 267 -5.90 -9.20 12.51
CA MET A 267 -4.59 -8.57 12.28
C MET A 267 -4.61 -7.10 12.68
N ILE A 268 -5.64 -6.35 12.28
CA ILE A 268 -5.75 -4.92 12.60
C ILE A 268 -5.89 -4.70 14.10
N ARG A 269 -6.65 -5.55 14.80
CA ARG A 269 -6.76 -5.49 16.26
C ARG A 269 -5.46 -5.83 16.98
N ALA A 270 -4.69 -6.77 16.45
CA ALA A 270 -3.46 -7.22 17.09
C ALA A 270 -2.26 -6.32 16.80
N LEU A 271 -2.17 -5.78 15.58
CA LEU A 271 -0.97 -5.12 15.05
C LEU A 271 -1.22 -3.65 14.70
N GLY A 272 -2.46 -3.19 14.66
CA GLY A 272 -2.80 -1.83 14.21
C GLY A 272 -3.14 -1.78 12.72
N THR A 273 -3.30 -0.56 12.22
CA THR A 273 -3.74 -0.25 10.86
C THR A 273 -2.75 -0.73 9.80
N ALA A 274 -3.23 -0.97 8.58
CA ALA A 274 -2.44 -1.62 7.52
C ALA A 274 -1.44 -0.68 6.81
N ASP A 275 -1.63 0.64 6.94
CA ASP A 275 -0.75 1.70 6.43
C ASP A 275 0.68 1.60 6.95
N ARG A 276 0.86 1.22 8.23
CA ARG A 276 2.19 1.11 8.87
C ARG A 276 3.00 -0.11 8.46
N TYR A 277 2.36 -1.06 7.78
CA TYR A 277 2.98 -2.30 7.31
C TYR A 277 3.08 -2.35 5.78
N ASN A 278 2.87 -1.20 5.13
CA ASN A 278 2.82 -1.11 3.69
C ASN A 278 4.15 -1.56 3.07
N THR A 279 4.06 -2.59 2.22
CA THR A 279 5.19 -3.15 1.50
C THR A 279 5.73 -2.21 0.41
N GLU A 280 5.04 -1.12 0.08
CA GLU A 280 5.53 -0.10 -0.87
C GLU A 280 6.88 0.48 -0.44
N LEU A 281 7.06 0.76 0.86
CA LEU A 281 8.36 1.23 1.39
C LEU A 281 9.44 0.14 1.20
N SER A 282 9.11 -1.12 1.51
CA SER A 282 10.05 -2.22 1.31
C SER A 282 10.33 -2.51 -0.16
N GLU A 283 9.38 -2.27 -1.07
CA GLU A 283 9.57 -2.39 -2.51
C GLU A 283 10.52 -1.30 -3.01
N ARG A 284 10.36 -0.05 -2.54
CA ARG A 284 11.31 1.01 -2.85
C ARG A 284 12.71 0.69 -2.34
N LEU A 285 12.83 0.22 -1.10
CA LEU A 285 14.12 -0.25 -0.56
C LEU A 285 14.67 -1.45 -1.35
N HIS A 286 13.82 -2.33 -1.88
CA HIS A 286 14.28 -3.41 -2.74
C HIS A 286 14.83 -2.89 -4.07
N ILE A 287 14.28 -1.82 -4.63
CA ILE A 287 14.87 -1.13 -5.78
C ILE A 287 16.22 -0.53 -5.39
N ASP A 288 16.25 0.29 -4.34
CA ASP A 288 17.42 1.07 -3.97
C ASP A 288 18.57 0.21 -3.44
N CYS A 289 18.26 -0.81 -2.64
CA CYS A 289 19.26 -1.64 -1.98
C CYS A 289 19.59 -2.92 -2.73
N ALA A 290 18.62 -3.49 -3.46
CA ALA A 290 18.81 -4.76 -4.17
C ALA A 290 19.08 -4.55 -5.67
N LYS A 291 18.18 -3.88 -6.40
CA LYS A 291 18.35 -3.70 -7.86
C LYS A 291 19.55 -2.82 -8.21
N LEU A 292 19.68 -1.65 -7.58
CA LEU A 292 20.84 -0.77 -7.82
C LEU A 292 22.15 -1.41 -7.34
N GLY A 293 22.12 -2.07 -6.19
CA GLY A 293 23.28 -2.83 -5.69
C GLY A 293 23.70 -3.95 -6.64
N TYR A 294 22.74 -4.66 -7.22
CA TYR A 294 22.99 -5.71 -8.21
C TYR A 294 23.54 -5.13 -9.53
N ALA A 295 22.93 -4.05 -10.04
CA ALA A 295 23.40 -3.34 -11.23
C ALA A 295 24.82 -2.76 -11.06
N ALA A 296 25.17 -2.33 -9.85
CA ALA A 296 26.52 -1.89 -9.49
C ALA A 296 27.52 -3.05 -9.27
N SER A 297 27.07 -4.31 -9.33
CA SER A 297 27.91 -5.49 -9.17
C SER A 297 28.38 -6.03 -10.52
N SER A 298 29.42 -6.88 -10.50
CA SER A 298 29.87 -7.58 -11.71
C SER A 298 29.00 -8.79 -12.09
N ASN A 299 27.84 -8.98 -11.46
CA ASN A 299 26.95 -10.15 -11.58
C ASN A 299 27.61 -11.50 -11.23
N LYS A 300 28.81 -11.49 -10.64
CA LYS A 300 29.54 -12.66 -10.14
C LYS A 300 29.73 -12.48 -8.63
N GLU A 301 29.38 -13.48 -7.82
CA GLU A 301 29.40 -13.33 -6.35
C GLU A 301 28.69 -12.04 -5.88
N TYR A 302 27.56 -11.73 -6.52
CA TYR A 302 26.88 -10.44 -6.39
C TYR A 302 26.48 -10.14 -4.95
N THR A 303 26.17 -11.14 -4.11
CA THR A 303 25.78 -10.94 -2.71
C THR A 303 26.84 -10.19 -1.91
N THR A 304 28.11 -10.61 -1.98
CA THR A 304 29.20 -9.95 -1.23
C THR A 304 29.45 -8.54 -1.74
N GLN A 305 29.33 -8.33 -3.05
CA GLN A 305 29.50 -7.02 -3.66
C GLN A 305 28.37 -6.06 -3.27
N MET A 306 27.13 -6.53 -3.32
CA MET A 306 25.94 -5.79 -2.88
C MET A 306 26.04 -5.43 -1.40
N THR A 307 26.42 -6.36 -0.52
CA THR A 307 26.62 -6.06 0.90
C THR A 307 27.68 -4.98 1.10
N ARG A 308 28.82 -5.07 0.41
CA ARG A 308 29.88 -4.06 0.50
C ARG A 308 29.43 -2.70 -0.04
N TRP A 309 28.65 -2.70 -1.12
CA TRP A 309 28.08 -1.48 -1.71
C TRP A 309 27.12 -0.80 -0.73
N LEU A 310 26.23 -1.56 -0.10
CA LEU A 310 25.31 -1.06 0.94
C LEU A 310 26.06 -0.49 2.14
N MET A 311 27.04 -1.22 2.68
CA MET A 311 27.84 -0.76 3.82
C MET A 311 28.54 0.59 3.54
N ARG A 312 29.00 0.81 2.31
CA ARG A 312 29.64 2.08 1.91
C ARG A 312 28.62 3.22 1.87
N ARG A 313 27.44 2.97 1.30
CA ARG A 313 26.37 3.96 1.22
C ARG A 313 25.87 4.35 2.61
N GLU A 314 25.59 3.38 3.47
CA GLU A 314 25.23 3.62 4.87
C GLU A 314 26.31 4.41 5.63
N ALA A 315 27.59 4.12 5.39
CA ALA A 315 28.69 4.86 6.02
C ALA A 315 28.74 6.33 5.57
N ILE A 316 28.49 6.59 4.28
CA ILE A 316 28.40 7.95 3.73
C ILE A 316 27.21 8.68 4.34
N ASP A 317 26.02 8.05 4.33
CA ASP A 317 24.79 8.64 4.85
C ASP A 317 24.93 8.99 6.34
N ARG A 318 25.48 8.07 7.14
CA ARG A 318 25.74 8.31 8.56
C ARG A 318 26.71 9.47 8.79
N PHE A 319 27.76 9.58 7.97
CA PHE A 319 28.73 10.67 8.09
C PHE A 319 28.12 12.01 7.66
N ALA A 320 27.30 12.02 6.60
CA ALA A 320 26.56 13.19 6.16
C ALA A 320 25.59 13.69 7.25
N SER A 321 24.84 12.80 7.88
CA SER A 321 23.97 13.14 9.02
C SER A 321 24.75 13.72 10.19
N TYR A 322 25.92 13.15 10.50
CA TYR A 322 26.81 13.70 11.53
C TYR A 322 27.28 15.12 11.20
N LEU A 323 27.71 15.37 9.96
CA LEU A 323 28.16 16.70 9.54
C LEU A 323 27.03 17.73 9.56
N GLN A 324 25.81 17.33 9.18
CA GLN A 324 24.64 18.21 9.24
C GLN A 324 24.28 18.59 10.68
N TRP A 325 24.44 17.67 11.63
CA TRP A 325 24.26 17.94 13.05
C TRP A 325 25.40 18.80 13.62
N ALA A 326 26.66 18.49 13.27
CA ALA A 326 27.85 19.12 13.87
C ALA A 326 28.18 20.50 13.29
N ILE A 327 27.76 20.81 12.06
CA ILE A 327 28.15 22.02 11.33
C ILE A 327 26.89 22.82 10.92
N PRO A 328 26.56 23.93 11.63
CA PRO A 328 25.44 24.79 11.27
C PRO A 328 25.57 25.32 9.84
N GLY A 329 24.56 25.09 9.00
CA GLY A 329 24.53 25.53 7.59
C GLY A 329 25.08 24.52 6.59
N TYR A 330 25.52 23.33 7.02
CA TYR A 330 25.88 22.24 6.11
C TYR A 330 24.63 21.63 5.47
N LEU A 331 24.44 21.87 4.18
CA LEU A 331 23.40 21.25 3.36
C LEU A 331 24.05 20.15 2.52
N VAL A 332 23.66 18.90 2.75
CA VAL A 332 23.93 17.81 1.82
C VAL A 332 22.69 17.62 0.99
N GLU A 333 22.83 17.77 -0.33
CA GLU A 333 21.93 17.10 -1.26
C GLU A 333 22.24 15.61 -1.14
N LEU A 334 21.55 14.93 -0.21
CA LEU A 334 21.57 13.48 -0.19
C LEU A 334 20.93 13.11 -1.52
N ASN A 335 21.72 12.47 -2.38
CA ASN A 335 21.23 11.98 -3.65
C ASN A 335 20.30 10.82 -3.32
N ASP A 336 19.04 11.13 -3.04
CA ASP A 336 17.95 10.18 -2.85
C ASP A 336 17.72 9.47 -4.18
N GLY A 337 18.61 8.51 -4.47
CA GLY A 337 18.58 7.62 -5.63
C GLY A 337 18.02 8.29 -6.87
N ALA A 338 18.81 9.18 -7.49
CA ALA A 338 18.49 9.72 -8.82
C ALA A 338 17.92 8.59 -9.68
N ALA A 339 16.65 8.76 -10.03
CA ALA A 339 15.91 7.90 -10.93
C ALA A 339 16.67 7.83 -12.25
N MET A 340 17.48 6.78 -12.42
CA MET A 340 17.70 6.22 -13.74
C MET A 340 16.59 5.20 -13.92
N GLU A 341 15.53 5.62 -14.61
CA GLU A 341 14.62 4.67 -15.21
C GLU A 341 15.45 3.69 -16.04
N PRO A 342 15.23 2.37 -15.92
CA PRO A 342 15.77 1.46 -16.90
C PRO A 342 15.11 1.80 -18.23
N GLU A 343 15.91 2.21 -19.22
CA GLU A 343 15.51 2.35 -20.62
C GLU A 343 14.72 1.10 -21.03
N ALA A 344 13.39 1.23 -21.04
CA ALA A 344 12.52 0.32 -21.74
C ALA A 344 12.47 0.85 -23.17
N ASP A 345 13.26 0.26 -24.06
CA ASP A 345 13.07 0.40 -25.50
C ASP A 345 11.61 0.07 -25.83
N GLY A 346 10.85 1.11 -26.16
CA GLY A 346 9.41 1.02 -26.38
C GLY A 346 8.76 2.40 -26.44
N ASP A 347 9.10 3.14 -27.50
CA ASP A 347 8.42 4.34 -28.00
C ASP A 347 6.88 4.22 -27.88
N ASP A 348 6.29 4.93 -26.93
CA ASP A 348 5.10 5.74 -27.22
C ASP A 348 5.01 6.90 -26.22
N SER A 349 5.03 8.10 -26.80
CA SER A 349 4.97 9.39 -26.15
C SER A 349 3.58 9.64 -25.56
N ASP A 350 3.50 9.98 -24.27
CA ASP A 350 2.58 11.03 -23.80
C ASP A 350 2.89 11.40 -22.34
N GLU A 351 3.39 12.63 -22.20
CA GLU A 351 3.67 13.35 -20.96
C GLU A 351 2.40 13.54 -20.11
N GLU A 352 2.48 13.18 -18.83
CA GLU A 352 2.04 13.96 -17.64
C GLU A 352 2.01 13.01 -16.43
N GLU A 353 3.19 12.68 -15.91
CA GLU A 353 3.35 12.10 -14.57
C GLU A 353 3.23 13.21 -13.52
N GLU A 354 2.08 13.26 -12.82
CA GLU A 354 2.05 13.83 -11.48
C GLU A 354 2.51 12.76 -10.50
N ASP A 355 3.84 12.66 -10.35
CA ASP A 355 4.45 12.08 -9.16
C ASP A 355 4.02 12.92 -7.96
N ILE A 356 3.10 12.38 -7.15
CA ILE A 356 2.97 12.81 -5.76
C ILE A 356 4.14 12.15 -5.02
N ALA A 357 5.33 12.70 -5.21
CA ALA A 357 6.42 12.49 -4.27
C ALA A 357 5.95 13.03 -2.91
N GLU A 358 5.96 12.19 -1.88
CA GLU A 358 6.01 12.69 -0.51
C GLU A 358 7.34 13.44 -0.37
N PRO A 359 7.33 14.77 -0.09
CA PRO A 359 8.56 15.46 0.19
C PRO A 359 9.01 15.08 1.60
N SER A 360 10.32 14.85 1.70
CA SER A 360 11.06 14.73 2.94
C SER A 360 10.78 15.90 3.91
N PRO A 361 10.95 15.72 5.23
CA PRO A 361 10.46 16.65 6.27
C PRO A 361 11.21 17.99 6.37
N SER A 362 12.01 18.37 5.38
CA SER A 362 13.03 19.42 5.52
C SER A 362 12.68 20.80 4.93
N SER A 363 11.51 21.00 4.31
CA SER A 363 11.07 22.34 3.90
C SER A 363 10.06 22.94 4.89
N LEU A 364 10.53 23.82 5.78
CA LEU A 364 9.69 24.62 6.70
C LEU A 364 8.89 25.75 6.00
N SER A 365 8.73 25.70 4.68
CA SER A 365 7.87 26.62 3.91
C SER A 365 6.57 25.92 3.52
N PRO A 366 5.40 26.57 3.67
CA PRO A 366 4.13 25.98 3.24
C PRO A 366 4.14 25.77 1.72
N ALA A 367 4.31 24.52 1.30
CA ALA A 367 4.22 24.13 -0.10
C ALA A 367 2.74 24.04 -0.51
N PHE A 368 2.37 24.68 -1.62
CA PHE A 368 1.06 24.51 -2.23
C PHE A 368 1.18 23.78 -3.56
N THR A 369 0.15 23.01 -3.91
CA THR A 369 0.01 22.36 -5.22
C THR A 369 -1.23 22.90 -5.91
N ILE A 370 -1.06 23.33 -7.17
CA ILE A 370 -2.12 23.84 -8.03
C ILE A 370 -1.88 23.33 -9.45
N ALA A 371 -2.94 23.14 -10.24
CA ALA A 371 -2.81 22.68 -11.62
C ALA A 371 -1.92 23.64 -12.44
N LYS A 372 -1.05 23.10 -13.30
CA LYS A 372 -0.11 23.88 -14.13
C LYS A 372 -0.80 24.89 -15.07
N LYS A 373 -2.03 24.58 -15.49
CA LYS A 373 -2.88 25.46 -16.32
C LYS A 373 -4.24 25.67 -15.64
N ALA A 374 -4.71 26.92 -15.62
CA ALA A 374 -6.03 27.25 -15.11
C ALA A 374 -7.12 26.70 -16.03
N PRO A 375 -8.06 25.88 -15.53
CA PRO A 375 -9.21 25.42 -16.32
C PRO A 375 -10.06 26.58 -16.85
N PHE A 376 -10.07 27.72 -16.15
CA PHE A 376 -10.74 28.95 -16.56
C PHE A 376 -9.73 30.10 -16.59
N GLY A 377 -9.04 30.30 -17.71
CA GLY A 377 -7.88 31.20 -17.78
C GLY A 377 -8.18 32.71 -17.81
N ARG A 378 -9.41 33.13 -18.11
CA ARG A 378 -9.78 34.55 -18.29
C ARG A 378 -11.16 34.86 -17.72
N VAL A 379 -11.30 34.81 -16.40
CA VAL A 379 -12.57 35.11 -15.70
C VAL A 379 -12.61 36.58 -15.28
N THR A 380 -13.71 37.29 -15.58
CA THR A 380 -13.89 38.69 -15.18
C THR A 380 -14.23 38.80 -13.69
N VAL A 381 -13.99 39.97 -13.09
CA VAL A 381 -14.37 40.23 -11.68
C VAL A 381 -15.86 39.98 -11.46
N THR A 382 -16.72 40.41 -12.39
CA THR A 382 -18.17 40.19 -12.29
C THR A 382 -18.53 38.71 -12.25
N SER A 383 -17.84 37.87 -13.03
CA SER A 383 -18.03 36.41 -12.98
C SER A 383 -17.44 35.78 -11.72
N LEU A 384 -16.33 36.30 -11.17
CA LEU A 384 -15.82 35.83 -9.88
C LEU A 384 -16.85 35.99 -8.75
N GLU A 385 -17.52 37.14 -8.70
CA GLU A 385 -18.53 37.43 -7.69
C GLU A 385 -19.82 36.62 -7.92
N LYS A 386 -20.30 36.56 -9.16
CA LYS A 386 -21.58 35.92 -9.49
C LYS A 386 -21.51 34.40 -9.54
N ASP A 387 -20.50 33.85 -10.21
CA ASP A 387 -20.44 32.44 -10.58
C ASP A 387 -19.62 31.61 -9.58
N TYR A 388 -18.70 32.26 -8.83
CA TYR A 388 -17.81 31.60 -7.86
C TYR A 388 -17.99 32.11 -6.42
N SER A 389 -18.98 32.96 -6.16
CA SER A 389 -19.29 33.52 -4.83
C SER A 389 -18.12 34.24 -4.16
N ALA A 390 -17.15 34.73 -4.93
CA ALA A 390 -16.00 35.48 -4.42
C ALA A 390 -16.36 36.94 -4.15
N ASN A 391 -17.28 37.16 -3.19
CA ASN A 391 -17.81 38.49 -2.88
C ASN A 391 -16.71 39.46 -2.45
N ASN A 392 -16.78 40.70 -2.94
CA ASN A 392 -15.81 41.77 -2.64
C ASN A 392 -14.35 41.40 -3.03
N PHE A 393 -14.18 40.56 -4.06
CA PHE A 393 -12.86 40.06 -4.48
C PHE A 393 -11.85 41.19 -4.68
N LEU A 394 -12.23 42.27 -5.36
CA LEU A 394 -11.35 43.42 -5.59
C LEU A 394 -10.94 44.11 -4.28
N THR A 395 -11.84 44.22 -3.30
CA THR A 395 -11.52 44.82 -2.00
C THR A 395 -10.51 43.98 -1.24
N HIS A 396 -10.68 42.66 -1.21
CA HIS A 396 -9.75 41.75 -0.56
C HIS A 396 -8.39 41.72 -1.26
N LEU A 397 -8.37 41.71 -2.59
CA LEU A 397 -7.13 41.78 -3.36
C LEU A 397 -6.40 43.11 -3.16
N GLU A 398 -7.13 44.24 -3.13
CA GLU A 398 -6.53 45.55 -2.84
C GLU A 398 -5.86 45.57 -1.46
N ASN A 399 -6.55 45.04 -0.44
CA ASN A 399 -6.03 44.97 0.92
C ASN A 399 -4.77 44.11 1.01
N PHE A 400 -4.75 42.95 0.35
CA PHE A 400 -3.58 42.06 0.29
C PHE A 400 -2.40 42.72 -0.43
N LEU A 401 -2.61 43.31 -1.61
CA LEU A 401 -1.53 44.00 -2.32
C LEU A 401 -0.99 45.20 -1.54
N ARG A 402 -1.85 45.86 -0.74
CA ARG A 402 -1.43 46.94 0.14
C ARG A 402 -0.59 46.43 1.32
N SER A 403 -0.94 45.29 1.92
CA SER A 403 -0.15 44.70 3.02
C SER A 403 1.22 44.22 2.55
N GLU A 404 1.32 43.70 1.32
CA GLU A 404 2.57 43.23 0.73
C GLU A 404 3.39 44.34 0.04
N SER A 405 2.94 45.61 0.09
CA SER A 405 3.59 46.74 -0.60
C SER A 405 3.68 46.57 -2.13
N LEU A 406 2.75 45.84 -2.73
CA LEU A 406 2.67 45.55 -4.16
C LEU A 406 1.56 46.32 -4.90
N LEU A 407 0.86 47.23 -4.21
CA LEU A 407 -0.33 47.90 -4.76
C LEU A 407 0.03 48.86 -5.92
N PRO A 408 -0.48 48.63 -7.15
CA PRO A 408 -0.25 49.52 -8.29
C PRO A 408 -1.00 50.86 -8.13
N ARG A 409 -0.43 51.94 -8.68
CA ARG A 409 -1.03 53.30 -8.63
C ARG A 409 -2.42 53.42 -9.28
N ARG A 410 -2.81 52.49 -10.17
CA ARG A 410 -4.11 52.46 -10.87
C ARG A 410 -4.78 51.10 -10.75
N PHE A 411 -4.92 50.59 -9.53
CA PHE A 411 -5.50 49.26 -9.27
C PHE A 411 -6.95 49.11 -9.75
N ARG A 412 -7.78 50.16 -9.62
CA ARG A 412 -9.22 50.10 -9.90
C ARG A 412 -9.61 50.38 -11.36
N ASP A 413 -8.67 50.77 -12.21
CA ASP A 413 -8.91 51.04 -13.64
C ASP A 413 -8.64 49.82 -14.54
N ILE A 414 -8.36 48.65 -13.96
CA ILE A 414 -7.93 47.46 -14.70
C ILE A 414 -9.17 46.63 -15.10
N SER A 415 -9.40 46.48 -16.41
CA SER A 415 -10.27 45.42 -16.97
C SER A 415 -9.56 44.06 -16.84
N ALA A 416 -9.32 43.64 -15.60
CA ALA A 416 -8.53 42.46 -15.29
C ALA A 416 -9.36 41.20 -15.49
N THR A 417 -8.74 40.19 -16.09
CA THR A 417 -9.23 38.82 -16.05
C THR A 417 -8.29 37.99 -15.19
N PHE A 418 -8.85 37.04 -14.46
CA PHE A 418 -8.12 36.20 -13.51
C PHE A 418 -8.25 34.72 -13.90
N PRO A 419 -7.17 33.94 -13.78
CA PRO A 419 -7.25 32.49 -13.86
C PRO A 419 -7.96 31.93 -12.62
N VAL A 420 -8.96 31.08 -12.82
CA VAL A 420 -9.64 30.33 -11.75
C VAL A 420 -9.26 28.86 -11.84
N TYR A 421 -8.83 28.33 -10.70
CA TYR A 421 -8.43 26.94 -10.52
C TYR A 421 -9.51 26.18 -9.75
N LYS A 422 -9.73 24.92 -10.11
CA LYS A 422 -10.74 24.07 -9.44
C LYS A 422 -10.36 23.71 -8.00
N ARG A 423 -9.06 23.65 -7.71
CA ARG A 423 -8.53 23.21 -6.42
C ARG A 423 -7.14 23.81 -6.20
N VAL A 424 -6.87 24.20 -4.96
CA VAL A 424 -5.53 24.38 -4.43
C VAL A 424 -5.37 23.43 -3.25
N VAL A 425 -4.22 22.76 -3.17
CA VAL A 425 -3.86 21.91 -2.02
C VAL A 425 -2.78 22.64 -1.27
N ILE A 426 -3.05 23.03 -0.03
CA ILE A 426 -2.06 23.66 0.85
C ILE A 426 -1.55 22.57 1.78
N LYS A 427 -0.25 22.26 1.71
CA LYS A 427 0.38 21.39 2.70
C LYS A 427 0.63 22.21 3.95
N ILE A 428 -0.21 22.01 4.96
CA ILE A 428 0.02 22.55 6.30
C ILE A 428 1.15 21.69 6.92
N PRO A 429 2.16 22.29 7.57
CA PRO A 429 3.15 21.52 8.31
C PRO A 429 2.44 20.55 9.26
N PRO A 430 2.97 19.32 9.45
CA PRO A 430 2.40 18.41 10.43
C PRO A 430 2.27 19.16 11.76
N VAL A 431 1.06 19.16 12.34
CA VAL A 431 0.85 19.68 13.68
C VAL A 431 1.75 18.86 14.59
N VAL A 432 2.80 19.47 15.12
CA VAL A 432 3.72 18.85 16.07
C VAL A 432 2.88 18.53 17.31
N GLN A 433 2.30 17.32 17.37
CA GLN A 433 1.90 16.73 18.64
C GLN A 433 3.22 16.46 19.36
N GLY A 434 3.56 17.35 20.29
CA GLY A 434 4.87 17.40 20.94
C GLY A 434 5.28 16.06 21.54
N ILE A 435 6.13 15.33 20.82
CA ILE A 435 7.09 14.42 21.43
C ILE A 435 8.34 15.27 21.63
N HIS A 436 8.44 15.87 22.83
CA HIS A 436 9.68 16.46 23.28
C HIS A 436 10.74 15.35 23.34
N HIS A 437 11.59 15.28 22.32
CA HIS A 437 12.90 14.66 22.45
C HIS A 437 13.77 15.66 23.23
N SER A 438 13.96 15.38 24.51
CA SER A 438 15.04 15.97 25.31
C SER A 438 16.10 14.89 25.48
N TYR A 439 17.29 15.18 24.95
CA TYR A 439 18.51 14.37 25.12
C TYR A 439 18.92 14.23 26.58
#